data_AF-Q4D3Q3-F1
#
_entry.id   AF-Q4D3Q3-F1
#
_cell.length_a   1.000
_cell.length_b   1.000
_cell.length_c   1.000
_cell.angle_alpha   90.00
_cell.angle_beta   90.00
_cell.angle_gamma   90.00
#
_symmetry.space_group_name_H-M   'P 1'
#
loop_
_entity.id
_entity.type
_entity.pdbx_description
1 polymer ?
#
loop_
_entity_poly.entity_id
_entity_poly.type
_entity_poly.pdbx_seq_one_letter_code
_entity_poly.pdbx_strand_id
1 'polypeptide(L)'
;MTDYYQSLELPRDATQEQIRRNYRQLALRFHPDRAGPEGAERLKEVQSAYEVLLNPQKRKIYDRFGARFVDNPVSEVLILQLGGRLILCIMACIPFLAASLVVIFTAFLVAYVAGRLVARDAHSVNNHSRAYWNYVKVFSPLFIVDIIVGIPTLVVFLCRCARYV
;
A
#
# COMPACT_ATOMS: atom_id res chain seq x y z
N MET A 1 23.06 19.03 15.06
CA MET A 1 21.79 18.96 14.32
C MET A 1 21.54 20.33 13.75
N THR A 2 21.79 20.50 12.46
CA THR A 2 21.75 21.78 11.79
C THR A 2 20.35 21.97 11.22
N ASP A 3 19.70 23.09 11.54
CA ASP A 3 18.43 23.46 10.91
C ASP A 3 18.67 23.64 9.41
N TYR A 4 17.93 22.93 8.54
CA TYR A 4 18.12 23.03 7.08
C TYR A 4 17.91 24.45 6.54
N TYR A 5 17.08 25.25 7.20
CA TYR A 5 16.93 26.66 6.85
C TYR A 5 18.23 27.44 7.15
N GLN A 6 18.88 27.14 8.27
CA GLN A 6 20.14 27.77 8.65
C GLN A 6 21.31 27.33 7.78
N SER A 7 21.37 26.04 7.37
CA SER A 7 22.43 25.57 6.47
C SER A 7 22.35 26.20 5.07
N LEU A 8 21.16 26.63 4.64
CA LEU A 8 20.96 27.40 3.41
C LEU A 8 20.99 28.93 3.61
N GLU A 9 21.32 29.41 4.81
CA GLU A 9 21.35 30.83 5.17
C GLU A 9 19.99 31.54 4.91
N LEU A 10 18.88 30.81 5.11
CA LEU A 10 17.53 31.26 4.79
C LEU A 10 16.62 31.34 6.02
N PRO A 11 15.65 32.27 6.03
CA PRO A 11 14.57 32.26 7.02
C PRO A 11 13.61 31.09 6.77
N ARG A 12 12.85 30.70 7.80
CA ARG A 12 11.85 29.61 7.71
C ARG A 12 10.74 29.89 6.70
N ASP A 13 10.45 31.16 6.44
CA ASP A 13 9.45 31.62 5.47
C ASP A 13 9.98 31.70 4.03
N ALA A 14 11.19 31.20 3.76
CA ALA A 14 11.80 31.29 2.45
C ALA A 14 10.96 30.63 1.35
N THR A 15 10.87 31.32 0.21
CA THR A 15 10.21 30.83 -1.01
C THR A 15 11.08 29.78 -1.72
N GLN A 16 10.46 28.93 -2.55
CA GLN A 16 11.22 27.92 -3.31
C GLN A 16 12.28 28.52 -4.23
N GLU A 17 12.02 29.71 -4.79
CA GLU A 17 12.98 30.41 -5.63
C GLU A 17 14.22 30.86 -4.85
N GLN A 18 14.03 31.36 -3.63
CA GLN A 18 15.11 31.73 -2.72
C GLN A 18 15.93 30.50 -2.30
N ILE A 19 15.29 29.36 -2.03
CA ILE A 19 15.95 28.08 -1.74
C ILE A 19 16.86 27.66 -2.90
N ARG A 20 16.35 27.69 -4.13
CA ARG A 20 17.14 27.36 -5.34
C ARG A 20 18.28 28.34 -5.57
N ARG A 21 18.06 29.63 -5.33
CA ARG A 21 19.07 30.68 -5.53
C ARG A 21 20.23 30.53 -4.53
N ASN A 22 19.95 30.38 -3.25
CA ASN A 22 20.98 30.24 -2.22
C ASN A 22 21.74 28.93 -2.35
N TYR A 23 21.05 27.83 -2.65
CA TYR A 23 21.72 26.56 -2.93
C TYR A 23 22.77 26.71 -4.05
N ARG A 24 22.44 27.38 -5.16
CA ARG A 24 23.40 27.62 -6.26
C ARG A 24 24.60 28.44 -5.80
N GLN A 25 24.39 29.46 -4.97
CA GLN A 25 25.47 30.31 -4.46
C GLN A 25 26.37 29.54 -3.50
N LEU A 26 25.80 28.78 -2.56
CA LEU A 26 26.54 27.98 -1.59
C LEU A 26 27.27 26.81 -2.25
N ALA A 27 26.65 26.14 -3.23
CA ALA A 27 27.28 25.07 -3.99
C ALA A 27 28.52 25.56 -4.78
N LEU A 28 28.49 26.79 -5.31
CA LEU A 28 29.64 27.40 -5.97
C LEU A 28 30.75 27.83 -4.99
N ARG A 29 30.40 28.13 -3.73
CA ARG A 29 31.35 28.49 -2.67
C ARG A 29 32.02 27.25 -2.07
N PHE A 30 31.25 26.20 -1.81
CA PHE A 30 31.71 24.94 -1.21
C PHE A 30 32.12 23.88 -2.23
N HIS A 31 32.24 24.26 -3.51
CA HIS A 31 32.74 23.35 -4.53
C HIS A 31 34.15 22.84 -4.15
N PRO A 32 34.46 21.53 -4.35
CA PRO A 32 35.74 20.94 -3.95
C PRO A 32 36.96 21.65 -4.57
N ASP A 33 36.78 22.24 -5.76
CA ASP A 33 37.82 23.03 -6.44
C ASP A 33 38.19 24.34 -5.70
N ARG A 34 37.25 24.93 -4.95
CA ARG A 34 37.43 26.23 -4.28
C ARG A 34 37.69 26.13 -2.77
N ALA A 35 36.99 25.22 -2.11
CA ALA A 35 37.02 25.08 -0.65
C ALA A 35 37.77 23.82 -0.18
N GLY A 36 38.31 23.03 -1.11
CA GLY A 36 39.03 21.80 -0.79
C GLY A 36 38.13 20.74 -0.11
N PRO A 37 38.72 19.79 0.63
CA PRO A 37 37.99 18.66 1.20
C PRO A 37 36.97 19.08 2.27
N GLU A 38 37.24 20.12 3.06
CA GLU A 38 36.31 20.64 4.08
C GLU A 38 35.03 21.20 3.43
N GLY A 39 35.16 21.81 2.24
CA GLY A 39 34.01 22.26 1.44
C GLY A 39 33.08 21.11 1.06
N ALA A 40 33.63 19.92 0.79
CA ALA A 40 32.81 18.76 0.41
C ALA A 40 31.90 18.29 1.57
N GLU A 41 32.33 18.40 2.82
CA GLU A 41 31.49 18.06 3.97
C GLU A 41 30.33 19.05 4.14
N ARG A 42 30.63 20.36 4.08
CA ARG A 42 29.59 21.40 4.12
C ARG A 42 28.64 21.33 2.93
N LEU A 43 29.15 20.96 1.76
CA LEU A 43 28.34 20.79 0.56
C LEU A 43 27.32 19.65 0.74
N LYS A 44 27.70 18.53 1.38
CA LYS A 44 26.76 17.43 1.67
C LYS A 44 25.61 17.90 2.57
N GLU A 45 25.88 18.72 3.58
CA GLU A 45 24.85 19.29 4.45
C GLU A 45 23.92 20.26 3.70
N VAL A 46 24.48 21.07 2.80
CA VAL A 46 23.71 21.98 1.95
C VAL A 46 22.85 21.22 0.93
N GLN A 47 23.38 20.12 0.38
CA GLN A 47 22.66 19.24 -0.54
C GLN A 47 21.48 18.55 0.15
N SER A 48 21.67 17.97 1.32
CA SER A 48 20.57 17.35 2.07
C SER A 48 19.48 18.37 2.42
N ALA A 49 19.86 19.56 2.89
CA ALA A 49 18.91 20.64 3.17
C ALA A 49 18.11 21.04 1.92
N TYR A 50 18.78 21.17 0.77
CA TYR A 50 18.14 21.51 -0.49
C TYR A 50 17.15 20.43 -0.95
N GLU A 51 17.51 19.16 -0.91
CA GLU A 51 16.64 18.05 -1.34
C GLU A 51 15.34 17.99 -0.52
N VAL A 52 15.43 18.27 0.78
CA VAL A 52 14.29 18.27 1.69
C VAL A 52 13.40 19.49 1.49
N LEU A 53 14.00 20.69 1.41
CA LEU A 53 13.25 21.95 1.34
C LEU A 53 12.70 22.24 -0.08
N LEU A 54 13.30 21.66 -1.13
CA LEU A 54 12.83 21.81 -2.51
C LEU A 54 11.48 21.14 -2.74
N ASN A 55 11.25 19.96 -2.18
CA ASN A 55 9.99 19.23 -2.36
C ASN A 55 8.96 19.70 -1.31
N PRO A 56 7.79 20.26 -1.72
CA PRO A 56 6.76 20.71 -0.80
C PRO A 56 6.29 19.64 0.20
N GLN A 57 6.26 18.37 -0.21
CA GLN A 57 5.87 17.27 0.67
C GLN A 57 6.93 17.01 1.74
N LYS A 58 8.22 16.92 1.33
CA LYS A 58 9.34 16.73 2.26
C LYS A 58 9.50 17.93 3.20
N ARG A 59 9.32 19.16 2.71
CA ARG A 59 9.30 20.38 3.54
C ARG A 59 8.21 20.34 4.60
N LYS A 60 6.98 19.96 4.25
CA LYS A 60 5.89 19.81 5.23
C LYS A 60 6.19 18.75 6.31
N ILE A 61 6.82 17.64 5.91
CA ILE A 61 7.23 16.58 6.85
C ILE A 61 8.33 17.12 7.77
N TYR A 62 9.34 17.79 7.23
CA TYR A 62 10.39 18.44 8.01
C TYR A 62 9.83 19.46 9.00
N ASP A 63 8.94 20.34 8.56
CA ASP A 63 8.35 21.37 9.41
C ASP A 63 7.49 20.77 10.54
N ARG A 64 6.91 19.57 10.35
CA ARG A 64 6.08 18.88 11.34
C ARG A 64 6.86 17.99 12.29
N PHE A 65 7.84 17.23 11.79
CA PHE A 65 8.52 16.17 12.53
C PHE A 65 10.01 16.49 12.84
N GLY A 66 10.58 17.51 12.20
CA GLY A 66 11.96 17.94 12.36
C GLY A 66 12.98 17.13 11.54
N ALA A 67 14.25 17.58 11.59
CA ALA A 67 15.37 17.01 10.83
C ALA A 67 15.56 15.50 11.04
N ARG A 68 15.40 15.04 12.30
CA ARG A 68 15.59 13.64 12.69
C ARG A 68 14.78 12.64 11.89
N PHE A 69 13.59 13.02 11.43
CA PHE A 69 12.74 12.14 10.66
C PHE A 69 13.21 11.99 9.22
N VAL A 70 13.79 13.06 8.65
CA VAL A 70 14.11 13.16 7.23
C VAL A 70 15.50 12.60 6.90
N ASP A 71 16.48 12.79 7.79
CA ASP A 71 17.84 12.25 7.61
C ASP A 71 17.88 10.71 7.67
N ASN A 72 16.82 10.06 8.15
CA ASN A 72 16.76 8.61 8.19
C ASN A 72 16.48 8.06 6.78
N PRO A 73 17.43 7.33 6.14
CA PRO A 73 17.20 6.72 4.82
C PRO A 73 16.05 5.69 4.87
N VAL A 74 15.77 5.17 6.07
CA VAL A 74 14.69 4.23 6.32
C VAL A 74 13.32 4.85 6.04
N SER A 75 13.11 6.16 6.20
CA SER A 75 11.79 6.77 6.00
C SER A 75 11.31 6.75 4.54
N GLU A 76 12.20 6.98 3.58
CA GLU A 76 11.89 6.88 2.14
C GLU A 76 11.52 5.45 1.75
N VAL A 77 12.33 4.50 2.21
CA VAL A 77 12.09 3.08 1.97
C VAL A 77 10.80 2.64 2.66
N LEU A 78 10.48 3.14 3.85
CA LEU A 78 9.30 2.75 4.62
C LEU A 78 8.01 3.31 4.03
N ILE A 79 7.98 4.55 3.52
CA ILE A 79 6.79 5.11 2.84
C ILE A 79 6.54 4.41 1.50
N LEU A 80 7.59 4.08 0.74
CA LEU A 80 7.47 3.31 -0.50
C LEU A 80 7.14 1.83 -0.25
N GLN A 81 7.73 1.20 0.77
CA GLN A 81 7.54 -0.22 1.08
C GLN A 81 6.21 -0.51 1.80
N LEU A 82 5.75 0.35 2.73
CA LEU A 82 4.43 0.19 3.32
C LEU A 82 3.33 0.45 2.29
N GLY A 83 3.51 1.44 1.41
CA GLY A 83 2.56 1.73 0.34
C GLY A 83 2.42 0.55 -0.63
N GLY A 84 3.53 0.06 -1.19
CA GLY A 84 3.50 -0.99 -2.21
C GLY A 84 2.87 -2.30 -1.72
N ARG A 85 3.21 -2.74 -0.50
CA ARG A 85 2.70 -4.02 0.05
C ARG A 85 1.25 -3.95 0.48
N LEU A 86 0.84 -2.88 1.18
CA LEU A 86 -0.55 -2.75 1.63
C LEU A 86 -1.48 -2.57 0.42
N ILE A 87 -1.04 -1.83 -0.60
CA ILE A 87 -1.73 -1.75 -1.90
C ILE A 87 -1.82 -3.14 -2.54
N LEU A 88 -0.73 -3.90 -2.64
CA LEU A 88 -0.77 -5.24 -3.25
C LEU A 88 -1.70 -6.20 -2.49
N CYS A 89 -1.68 -6.18 -1.15
CA CYS A 89 -2.56 -6.98 -0.32
C CYS A 89 -4.03 -6.59 -0.52
N ILE A 90 -4.35 -5.29 -0.58
CA ILE A 90 -5.70 -4.81 -0.87
C ILE A 90 -6.14 -5.26 -2.27
N MET A 91 -5.26 -5.13 -3.27
CA MET A 91 -5.54 -5.52 -4.65
C MET A 91 -5.73 -7.03 -4.83
N ALA A 92 -5.19 -7.86 -3.94
CA ALA A 92 -5.41 -9.32 -3.94
C ALA A 92 -6.62 -9.73 -3.10
N CYS A 93 -6.84 -9.11 -1.93
CA CYS A 93 -7.96 -9.43 -1.04
C CYS A 93 -9.30 -8.97 -1.61
N ILE A 94 -9.38 -7.79 -2.23
CA ILE A 94 -10.63 -7.27 -2.80
C ILE A 94 -11.22 -8.22 -3.87
N PRO A 95 -10.49 -8.65 -4.91
CA PRO A 95 -11.06 -9.53 -5.92
C PRO A 95 -11.40 -10.91 -5.35
N PHE A 96 -10.63 -11.42 -4.38
CA PHE A 96 -10.95 -12.67 -3.70
C PHE A 96 -12.27 -12.58 -2.91
N LEU A 97 -12.46 -11.50 -2.15
CA LEU A 97 -13.70 -11.23 -1.42
C LEU A 97 -14.88 -10.93 -2.35
N ALA A 98 -14.64 -10.25 -3.47
CA ALA A 98 -15.67 -9.99 -4.47
C ALA A 98 -16.10 -11.29 -5.16
N ALA A 99 -15.17 -12.17 -5.52
CA ALA A 99 -15.46 -13.46 -6.10
C ALA A 99 -16.29 -14.34 -5.15
N SER A 100 -15.90 -14.40 -3.87
CA SER A 100 -16.67 -15.15 -2.87
C SER A 100 -18.08 -14.60 -2.66
N LEU A 101 -18.25 -13.27 -2.66
CA LEU A 101 -19.55 -12.62 -2.58
C LEU A 101 -20.42 -12.92 -3.80
N VAL A 102 -19.85 -12.92 -5.02
CA VAL A 102 -20.57 -13.28 -6.25
C VAL A 102 -21.01 -14.74 -6.23
N VAL A 103 -20.16 -15.66 -5.75
CA VAL A 103 -20.52 -17.07 -5.60
C VAL A 103 -21.65 -17.26 -4.58
N ILE A 104 -21.61 -16.56 -3.44
CA ILE A 104 -22.67 -16.61 -2.44
C ILE A 104 -23.98 -16.05 -3.00
N PHE A 105 -23.93 -14.91 -3.69
CA PHE A 105 -25.09 -14.26 -4.28
C PHE A 105 -25.73 -15.11 -5.38
N THR A 106 -24.93 -15.67 -6.29
CA THR A 106 -25.42 -16.57 -7.34
C THR A 106 -26.01 -17.85 -6.76
N ALA A 107 -25.39 -18.43 -5.72
CA ALA A 107 -25.95 -19.56 -5.00
C ALA A 107 -27.30 -19.23 -4.35
N PHE A 108 -27.44 -18.04 -3.76
CA PHE A 108 -28.70 -17.54 -3.21
C PHE A 108 -29.78 -17.34 -4.29
N LEU A 109 -29.44 -16.78 -5.45
CA LEU A 109 -30.39 -16.61 -6.56
C LEU A 109 -30.89 -17.96 -7.08
N VAL A 110 -29.99 -18.90 -7.31
CA VAL A 110 -30.36 -20.26 -7.70
C VAL A 110 -31.20 -20.90 -6.58
N ALA A 111 -30.88 -20.60 -5.31
CA ALA A 111 -31.64 -21.06 -4.15
C ALA A 111 -33.11 -20.64 -4.18
N TYR A 112 -33.32 -19.36 -4.46
CA TYR A 112 -34.61 -18.70 -4.56
C TYR A 112 -35.40 -19.18 -5.79
N VAL A 113 -34.79 -19.19 -6.98
CA VAL A 113 -35.44 -19.54 -8.24
C VAL A 113 -35.90 -20.99 -8.27
N ALA A 114 -35.11 -21.94 -7.76
CA ALA A 114 -35.56 -23.33 -7.68
C ALA A 114 -36.58 -23.59 -6.56
N GLY A 115 -37.13 -22.53 -5.94
CA GLY A 115 -38.28 -22.61 -5.03
C GLY A 115 -37.99 -23.33 -3.72
N ARG A 116 -36.73 -23.59 -3.38
CA ARG A 116 -36.34 -24.34 -2.17
C ARG A 116 -36.34 -23.50 -0.89
N LEU A 117 -36.50 -22.19 -1.02
CA LEU A 117 -36.85 -21.31 0.12
C LEU A 117 -38.36 -21.26 0.38
N VAL A 118 -39.19 -21.79 -0.54
CA VAL A 118 -40.61 -21.98 -0.27
C VAL A 118 -40.73 -23.21 0.63
N ALA A 119 -40.93 -22.97 1.92
CA ALA A 119 -41.43 -23.97 2.86
C ALA A 119 -42.77 -24.48 2.30
N ARG A 120 -42.75 -25.58 1.53
CA ARG A 120 -43.97 -26.13 0.95
C ARG A 120 -44.51 -27.24 1.85
N ASP A 121 -45.44 -26.80 2.68
CA ASP A 121 -46.69 -27.44 3.13
C ASP A 121 -46.64 -28.92 3.52
N ALA A 122 -46.97 -29.16 4.79
CA ALA A 122 -47.01 -30.45 5.49
C ALA A 122 -48.05 -31.49 4.98
N HIS A 123 -48.49 -31.43 3.72
CA HIS A 123 -49.46 -32.38 3.17
C HIS A 123 -49.04 -32.92 1.79
N SER A 124 -48.09 -33.86 1.79
CA SER A 124 -47.89 -34.78 0.67
C SER A 124 -47.52 -36.16 1.22
N VAL A 125 -48.51 -36.80 1.85
CA VAL A 125 -48.46 -38.23 2.18
C VAL A 125 -48.34 -38.97 0.86
N ASN A 126 -47.26 -39.76 0.68
CA ASN A 126 -47.08 -40.90 -0.24
C ASN A 126 -46.28 -40.83 -1.57
N ASN A 127 -45.47 -39.82 -1.87
CA ASN A 127 -44.51 -39.94 -3.00
C ASN A 127 -43.04 -40.03 -2.54
N HIS A 128 -42.54 -41.26 -2.40
CA HIS A 128 -41.14 -41.59 -2.10
C HIS A 128 -40.16 -41.42 -3.29
N SER A 129 -40.59 -40.81 -4.40
CA SER A 129 -39.79 -40.75 -5.65
C SER A 129 -39.41 -39.34 -6.12
N ARG A 130 -39.59 -38.29 -5.30
CA ARG A 130 -39.04 -36.97 -5.66
C ARG A 130 -37.60 -36.88 -5.18
N ALA A 131 -36.68 -37.20 -6.07
CA ALA A 131 -35.26 -36.88 -5.95
C ALA A 131 -35.12 -35.39 -5.61
N TYR A 132 -34.98 -35.11 -4.32
CA TYR A 132 -34.72 -33.77 -3.83
C TYR A 132 -33.33 -33.40 -4.37
N TRP A 133 -33.30 -32.48 -5.32
CA TRP A 133 -32.07 -31.76 -5.59
C TRP A 133 -31.77 -31.04 -4.28
N ASN A 134 -30.59 -31.23 -3.73
CA ASN A 134 -30.11 -30.50 -2.55
C ASN A 134 -29.06 -29.51 -3.05
N TYR A 135 -29.16 -28.23 -2.67
CA TYR A 135 -28.18 -27.22 -3.09
C TYR A 135 -26.77 -27.58 -2.65
N VAL A 136 -26.66 -28.26 -1.51
CA VAL A 136 -25.41 -28.81 -1.02
C VAL A 136 -24.75 -29.71 -2.08
N LYS A 137 -25.52 -30.48 -2.86
CA LYS A 137 -24.95 -31.35 -3.91
C LYS A 137 -24.46 -30.57 -5.13
N VAL A 138 -25.12 -29.48 -5.52
CA VAL A 138 -24.78 -28.70 -6.73
C VAL A 138 -23.61 -27.74 -6.45
N PHE A 139 -23.58 -27.12 -5.27
CA PHE A 139 -22.58 -26.11 -4.95
C PHE A 139 -21.33 -26.67 -4.27
N SER A 140 -21.40 -27.84 -3.62
CA SER A 140 -20.21 -28.46 -3.00
C SER A 140 -19.01 -28.56 -3.95
N PRO A 141 -19.16 -29.00 -5.23
CA PRO A 141 -18.05 -29.04 -6.16
C PRO A 141 -17.43 -27.65 -6.46
N LEU A 142 -18.25 -26.61 -6.57
CA LEU A 142 -17.76 -25.25 -6.84
C LEU A 142 -16.92 -24.72 -5.68
N PHE A 143 -17.39 -24.90 -4.44
CA PHE A 143 -16.61 -24.55 -3.25
C PHE A 143 -15.32 -25.35 -3.14
N ILE A 144 -15.34 -26.63 -3.51
CA ILE A 144 -14.13 -27.46 -3.54
C ILE A 144 -13.11 -26.90 -4.54
N VAL A 145 -13.54 -26.49 -5.74
CA VAL A 145 -12.65 -25.89 -6.75
C VAL A 145 -12.09 -24.56 -6.27
N ASP A 146 -12.92 -23.69 -5.69
CA ASP A 146 -12.48 -22.39 -5.15
C ASP A 146 -11.49 -22.56 -3.99
N ILE A 147 -11.68 -23.57 -3.13
CA ILE A 147 -10.75 -23.89 -2.04
C ILE A 147 -9.43 -24.45 -2.62
N ILE A 148 -9.50 -25.35 -3.60
CA ILE A 148 -8.32 -25.97 -4.22
C ILE A 148 -7.48 -24.95 -4.99
N VAL A 149 -8.09 -23.96 -5.65
CA VAL A 149 -7.35 -22.93 -6.39
C VAL A 149 -6.99 -21.74 -5.49
N GLY A 150 -7.91 -21.33 -4.62
CA GLY A 150 -7.77 -20.17 -3.74
C GLY A 150 -6.77 -20.38 -2.61
N ILE A 151 -6.73 -21.55 -1.97
CA ILE A 151 -5.79 -21.78 -0.86
C ILE A 151 -4.33 -21.79 -1.34
N PRO A 152 -3.93 -22.53 -2.39
CA PRO A 152 -2.54 -22.53 -2.84
C PRO A 152 -2.09 -21.18 -3.38
N THR A 153 -2.95 -20.45 -4.09
CA THR A 153 -2.62 -19.10 -4.56
C THR A 153 -2.38 -18.16 -3.38
N LEU A 154 -3.20 -18.24 -2.33
CA LEU A 154 -3.03 -17.49 -1.09
C LEU A 154 -1.76 -17.93 -0.33
N VAL A 155 -1.49 -19.23 -0.20
CA VAL A 155 -0.29 -19.73 0.50
C VAL A 155 0.99 -19.35 -0.25
N VAL A 156 1.06 -19.53 -1.57
CA VAL A 156 2.22 -19.12 -2.38
C VAL A 156 2.45 -17.61 -2.26
N PHE A 157 1.37 -16.82 -2.24
CA PHE A 157 1.45 -15.38 -2.05
C PHE A 157 1.97 -15.02 -0.64
N LEU A 158 1.44 -15.64 0.42
CA LEU A 158 1.93 -15.44 1.79
C LEU A 158 3.38 -15.88 1.96
N CYS A 159 3.78 -17.02 1.39
CA CYS A 159 5.16 -17.50 1.42
C CYS A 159 6.11 -16.56 0.67
N ARG A 160 5.68 -16.01 -0.48
CA ARG A 160 6.47 -15.03 -1.24
C ARG A 160 6.57 -13.69 -0.52
N CYS A 161 5.53 -13.28 0.20
CA CYS A 161 5.56 -12.15 1.12
C CYS A 161 6.54 -12.38 2.30
N ALA A 162 6.55 -13.57 2.90
CA ALA A 162 7.40 -13.89 4.06
C ALA A 162 8.90 -13.99 3.73
N ARG A 163 9.27 -14.45 2.53
CA ARG A 163 10.69 -14.65 2.15
C ARG A 163 11.44 -13.35 1.81
N TYR A 164 10.74 -12.22 1.63
CA TYR A 164 11.34 -10.91 1.32
C TYR A 164 11.30 -9.94 2.51
N VAL A 165 11.34 -10.48 3.73
CA VAL A 165 11.67 -9.75 4.97
C VAL A 165 13.09 -10.18 5.34
#